data_AF-A0A948WT01-F1
#
_entry.id   AF-A0A948WT01-F1
#
_cell.length_a   1.000
_cell.length_b   1.000
_cell.length_c   1.000
_cell.angle_alpha   90.00
_cell.angle_beta   90.00
_cell.angle_gamma   90.00
#
_symmetry.space_group_name_H-M   'P 1'
#
loop_
_entity.id
_entity.type
_entity.pdbx_description
1 polymer ?
#
loop_
_entity_poly.entity_id
_entity_poly.type
_entity_poly.pdbx_seq_one_letter_code
_entity_poly.pdbx_strand_id
1 'polypeptide(L)' 'PLEAGHAFSIEPGIYIPGRFGMRLEDIVVATANGPLPMNAVSHDLVVLA' A
#
# COMPACT_ATOMS: atom_id res chain seq x y z
N PRO A 1 -15.75 4.03 -12.47
CA PRO A 1 -14.40 3.72 -13.00
C PRO A 1 -13.35 4.49 -12.21
N LEU A 2 -12.09 4.06 -12.20
CA LEU A 2 -11.00 4.90 -11.69
C LEU A 2 -10.69 6.00 -12.73
N GLU A 3 -10.52 7.23 -12.26
CA GLU A 3 -10.24 8.40 -13.09
C GLU A 3 -8.94 9.06 -12.64
N ALA A 4 -8.28 9.76 -13.57
CA ALA A 4 -7.05 10.49 -13.25
C ALA A 4 -7.32 11.55 -12.16
N GLY A 5 -6.49 11.58 -11.13
CA GLY A 5 -6.62 12.45 -9.96
C GLY A 5 -7.27 11.79 -8.74
N HIS A 6 -7.88 10.61 -8.86
CA HIS A 6 -8.30 9.84 -7.69
C HIS A 6 -7.09 9.42 -6.86
N ALA A 7 -7.13 9.69 -5.55
CA ALA A 7 -6.14 9.27 -4.58
C ALA A 7 -6.76 8.27 -3.60
N PHE A 8 -6.12 7.11 -3.40
CA PHE A 8 -6.64 6.03 -2.57
C PHE A 8 -5.51 5.11 -2.09
N SER A 9 -5.80 4.29 -1.08
CA SER A 9 -4.87 3.28 -0.57
C SER A 9 -4.88 2.02 -1.43
N ILE A 10 -3.70 1.40 -1.54
CA ILE A 10 -3.52 -0.01 -1.91
C ILE A 10 -2.94 -0.71 -0.69
N GLU A 11 -3.78 -1.47 0.02
CA GLU A 11 -3.45 -1.92 1.38
C GLU A 11 -3.78 -3.40 1.67
N PRO A 12 -3.23 -4.37 0.90
CA PRO A 12 -3.48 -5.78 1.15
C PRO A 12 -3.02 -6.20 2.56
N GLY A 13 -3.83 -7.06 3.20
CA GLY A 13 -3.55 -7.58 4.53
C GLY A 13 -3.72 -9.09 4.65
N ILE A 14 -2.88 -9.70 5.46
CA ILE A 14 -2.97 -11.10 5.91
C ILE A 14 -3.25 -11.08 7.41
N TYR A 15 -4.26 -11.83 7.84
CA TYR A 15 -4.68 -11.88 9.24
C TYR A 15 -4.85 -13.34 9.66
N ILE A 16 -4.05 -13.78 10.64
CA ILE A 16 -4.10 -15.12 11.21
C ILE A 16 -4.48 -15.01 12.69
N PRO A 17 -5.73 -15.34 13.06
CA PRO A 17 -6.21 -15.23 14.44
C PRO A 17 -5.31 -15.93 15.45
N GLY A 18 -5.00 -15.25 16.56
CA GLY A 18 -4.15 -15.78 17.63
C GLY A 18 -2.66 -15.94 17.26
N ARG A 19 -2.23 -15.49 16.07
CA ARG A 19 -0.82 -15.56 15.63
C ARG A 19 -0.26 -14.20 15.25
N PHE A 20 -0.64 -13.68 14.08
CA PHE A 20 -0.15 -12.38 13.59
C PHE A 20 -1.06 -11.79 12.53
N GLY A 21 -0.84 -10.51 12.23
CA GLY A 21 -1.33 -9.85 11.03
C GLY A 21 -0.23 -9.03 10.36
N MET A 22 -0.35 -8.82 9.06
CA MET A 22 0.54 -7.97 8.26
C MET A 22 -0.32 -7.18 7.29
N ARG A 23 -0.05 -5.88 7.15
CA ARG A 23 -0.61 -5.03 6.08
C ARG A 23 0.52 -4.23 5.48
N LEU A 24 0.56 -4.15 4.16
CA LEU A 24 1.47 -3.29 3.41
C LEU A 24 0.61 -2.25 2.69
N GLU A 25 0.87 -0.97 2.91
CA GLU A 25 -0.02 0.11 2.46
C GLU A 25 0.77 1.22 1.78
N ASP A 26 0.34 1.57 0.57
CA ASP A 26 0.74 2.79 -0.13
C ASP A 26 -0.48 3.62 -0.53
N ILE A 27 -0.32 4.94 -0.51
CA ILE A 27 -1.21 5.86 -1.20
C ILE A 27 -0.78 5.96 -2.66
N VAL A 28 -1.75 5.81 -3.56
CA VAL A 28 -1.57 5.91 -5.00
C VAL A 28 -2.51 6.96 -5.56
N VAL A 29 -1.98 7.79 -6.47
CA VAL A 29 -2.78 8.65 -7.33
C VAL A 29 -2.95 7.97 -8.68
N ALA A 30 -4.18 7.73 -9.12
CA ALA A 30 -4.45 7.29 -10.49
C ALA A 30 -4.09 8.42 -11.45
N THR A 31 -3.31 8.12 -12.49
CA THR A 31 -2.95 9.08 -13.54
C THR A 31 -3.23 8.50 -14.91
N ALA A 32 -3.15 9.32 -15.96
CA ALA A 32 -3.28 8.85 -17.34
C ALA A 32 -2.16 7.88 -17.77
N ASN A 33 -1.01 7.89 -17.07
CA ASN A 33 0.16 7.07 -17.39
C ASN A 33 0.35 5.87 -16.44
N GLY A 34 -0.69 5.52 -15.69
CA GLY A 34 -0.64 4.48 -14.65
C GLY A 34 -0.64 5.04 -13.22
N PRO A 35 -0.50 4.19 -12.21
CA PRO A 35 -0.49 4.60 -10.81
C PRO A 35 0.79 5.36 -10.46
N LEU A 36 0.66 6.48 -9.75
CA LEU A 36 1.76 7.20 -9.13
C LEU A 36 1.79 6.85 -7.62
N PRO A 37 2.78 6.07 -7.14
CA PRO A 37 2.94 5.83 -5.70
C PRO A 37 3.44 7.08 -4.99
N MET A 38 2.87 7.39 -3.84
CA MET A 38 3.21 8.57 -3.05
C MET A 38 4.08 8.23 -1.83
N ASN A 39 4.19 6.96 -1.48
CA ASN A 39 5.03 6.45 -0.42
C ASN A 39 6.40 6.05 -1.00
N ALA A 40 7.49 6.50 -0.36
CA ALA A 40 8.87 6.23 -0.79
C ALA A 40 9.67 5.38 0.21
N VAL A 41 8.97 4.79 1.19
CA VAL A 41 9.58 3.90 2.19
C VAL A 41 9.84 2.51 1.59
N SER A 42 10.80 1.76 2.15
CA SER A 42 10.98 0.36 1.75
C SER A 42 9.76 -0.46 2.15
N HIS A 43 9.39 -1.40 1.28
CA HIS A 43 8.37 -2.41 1.53
C HIS A 43 8.94 -3.67 2.20
N ASP A 44 10.23 -3.69 2.53
CA ASP A 44 10.88 -4.79 3.22
C ASP A 44 10.41 -4.93 4.68
N LEU A 45 10.40 -6.17 5.17
CA LEU A 45 10.21 -6.43 6.59
C LEU A 45 11.43 -5.94 7.38
N VAL A 46 11.26 -4.90 8.19
CA VAL A 46 12.29 -4.42 9.10
C VAL A 46 12.24 -5.18 10.42
N VAL A 47 13.37 -5.75 10.83
CA VAL A 47 13.55 -6.37 12.16
C VAL A 47 14.24 -5.37 13.08
N LEU A 48 13.58 -4.99 14.16
CA LEU A 48 14.12 -4.06 15.16
C LEU A 48 14.99 -4.82 16.17
N ALA A 49 16.08 -4.17 16.60
CA ALA A 49 16.98 -4.67 17.64
C ALA A 49 16.44 -4.41 19.05
#